data_AF-A9G3C6-F1
#
_entry.id   AF-A9G3C6-F1
#
_cell.length_a   1.000
_cell.length_b   1.000
_cell.length_c   1.000
_cell.angle_alpha   90.00
_cell.angle_beta   90.00
_cell.angle_gamma   90.00
#
_symmetry.space_group_name_H-M   'P 1'
#
loop_
_entity.id
_entity.type
_entity.pdbx_description
1 polymer ?
#
loop_
_entity_poly.entity_id
_entity_poly.type
_entity_poly.pdbx_seq_one_letter_code
_entity_poly.pdbx_strand_id
1 'polypeptide(L)'
;MLEYLPMSQYTREDLLRRFARSDDPEIEARRQWILQALLAESPEVKEQLIEKGIEQGIEKGQLTAARAALRKVLARRGLALSALHEAQIDACSELATLDRWLDQAVMATSADDALV
;
A
#
# COMPACT_ATOMS: atom_id res chain seq x y z
N MET A 1 14.81 -25.11 28.85
CA MET A 1 13.56 -24.34 29.06
C MET A 1 13.87 -22.84 28.95
N LEU A 2 14.34 -22.40 27.76
CA LEU A 2 14.67 -20.99 27.45
C LEU A 2 13.58 -20.34 26.57
N GLU A 3 12.57 -21.10 26.15
CA GLU A 3 11.49 -20.67 25.23
C GLU A 3 10.46 -19.73 25.86
N TYR A 4 10.45 -19.58 27.20
CA TYR A 4 9.39 -18.89 27.92
C TYR A 4 9.81 -17.56 28.60
N LEU A 5 11.06 -17.12 28.40
CA LEU A 5 11.50 -15.81 28.89
C LEU A 5 11.39 -14.78 27.77
N PRO A 6 10.65 -13.67 27.94
CA PRO A 6 10.65 -12.59 26.97
C PRO A 6 12.08 -12.12 26.74
N MET A 7 12.48 -12.09 25.48
CA MET A 7 13.82 -11.68 25.07
C MET A 7 14.14 -10.30 25.65
N SER A 8 15.33 -10.15 26.25
CA SER A 8 15.76 -8.85 26.79
C SER A 8 15.78 -7.79 25.69
N GLN A 9 15.50 -6.52 26.02
CA GLN A 9 15.54 -5.43 25.04
C GLN A 9 16.90 -5.34 24.33
N TYR A 10 17.99 -5.52 25.08
CA TYR A 10 19.36 -5.57 24.53
C TYR A 10 19.51 -6.68 23.48
N THR A 11 19.03 -7.89 23.78
CA THR A 11 19.07 -9.01 22.82
C THR A 11 18.23 -8.72 21.57
N ARG A 12 17.08 -8.06 21.73
CA ARG A 12 16.21 -7.67 20.61
C ARG A 12 16.91 -6.64 19.70
N GLU A 13 17.51 -5.60 20.28
CA GLU A 13 18.20 -4.55 19.52
C GLU A 13 19.44 -5.07 18.80
N ASP A 14 20.26 -5.90 19.46
CA ASP A 14 21.42 -6.53 18.85
C ASP A 14 21.01 -7.44 17.67
N LEU A 15 19.92 -8.17 17.82
CA LEU A 15 19.37 -8.99 16.74
C LEU A 15 18.91 -8.13 15.55
N LEU A 16 18.14 -7.06 15.80
CA LEU A 16 17.73 -6.13 14.74
C LEU A 16 18.94 -5.51 14.02
N ARG A 17 20.00 -5.17 14.76
CA ARG A 17 21.24 -4.60 14.20
C ARG A 17 21.95 -5.58 13.28
N ARG A 18 22.02 -6.86 13.64
CA ARG A 18 22.66 -7.92 12.83
C ARG A 18 21.90 -8.23 11.54
N PHE A 19 20.59 -7.99 11.53
CA PHE A 19 19.73 -8.17 10.35
C PHE A 19 19.56 -6.88 9.51
N ALA A 20 20.26 -5.78 9.82
CA ALA A 20 20.24 -4.57 9.00
C ALA A 20 20.73 -4.85 7.57
N ARG A 21 20.13 -4.21 6.54
CA ARG A 21 20.48 -4.38 5.12
C ARG A 21 22.01 -4.38 4.90
N SER A 22 22.48 -5.33 4.11
CA SER A 22 23.88 -5.48 3.71
C SER A 22 23.98 -5.34 2.20
N ASP A 23 24.98 -4.62 1.71
CA ASP A 23 25.25 -4.53 0.27
C ASP A 23 26.01 -5.76 -0.26
N ASP A 24 26.49 -6.63 0.64
CA ASP A 24 27.13 -7.90 0.30
C ASP A 24 26.09 -8.96 -0.13
N PRO A 25 26.17 -9.48 -1.38
CA PRO A 25 25.21 -10.44 -1.92
C PRO A 25 25.25 -11.81 -1.23
N GLU A 26 26.39 -12.25 -0.69
CA GLU A 26 26.50 -13.53 0.00
C GLU A 26 25.84 -13.46 1.39
N ILE A 27 26.02 -12.33 2.08
CA ILE A 27 25.34 -12.06 3.35
C ILE A 27 23.82 -12.02 3.13
N GLU A 28 23.35 -11.39 2.06
CA GLU A 28 21.93 -11.32 1.75
C GLU A 28 21.34 -12.68 1.36
N ALA A 29 22.05 -13.49 0.59
CA ALA A 29 21.61 -14.85 0.25
C ALA A 29 21.44 -15.73 1.50
N ARG A 30 22.39 -15.68 2.45
CA ARG A 30 22.28 -16.41 3.72
C ARG A 30 21.10 -15.93 4.56
N ARG A 31 20.84 -14.62 4.59
CA ARG A 31 19.68 -14.05 5.28
C ARG A 31 18.35 -14.49 4.67
N GLN A 32 18.24 -14.47 3.35
CA GLN A 32 17.06 -14.97 2.65
C GLN A 32 16.78 -16.43 2.97
N TRP A 33 17.82 -17.26 3.02
CA TRP A 33 17.70 -18.67 3.43
C TRP A 33 17.17 -18.80 4.86
N ILE A 34 17.73 -18.04 5.82
CA ILE A 34 17.25 -18.03 7.22
C ILE A 34 15.78 -17.61 7.30
N LEU A 35 15.39 -16.54 6.59
CA LEU A 35 14.00 -16.06 6.58
C LEU A 35 13.04 -17.09 5.98
N GLN A 36 13.44 -17.76 4.89
CA GLN A 36 12.65 -18.83 4.28
C GLN A 36 12.44 -20.01 5.24
N ALA A 37 13.50 -20.42 5.94
CA ALA A 37 13.40 -21.48 6.94
C ALA A 37 12.44 -21.10 8.09
N LEU A 38 12.54 -19.88 8.61
CA LEU A 38 11.65 -19.40 9.68
C LEU A 38 10.19 -19.31 9.24
N LEU A 39 9.92 -18.84 8.02
CA LEU A 39 8.54 -18.77 7.49
C LEU A 39 7.95 -20.16 7.18
N ALA A 40 8.78 -21.14 6.85
CA ALA A 40 8.34 -22.52 6.66
C ALA A 40 7.87 -23.16 7.97
N GLU A 41 8.53 -22.84 9.08
CA GLU A 41 8.21 -23.32 10.43
C GLU A 41 7.08 -22.51 11.11
N SER A 42 6.53 -21.49 10.46
CA SER A 42 5.48 -20.62 11.01
C SER A 42 4.47 -20.24 9.93
N PRO A 43 3.59 -21.17 9.53
CA PRO A 43 2.64 -20.96 8.45
C PRO A 43 1.67 -19.80 8.73
N GLU A 44 1.28 -19.58 9.99
CA GLU A 44 0.38 -18.49 10.39
C GLU A 44 1.00 -17.11 10.11
N VAL A 45 2.29 -16.94 10.40
CA VAL A 45 3.01 -15.69 10.13
C VAL A 45 3.11 -15.45 8.63
N LYS A 46 3.38 -16.52 7.86
CA LYS A 46 3.42 -16.45 6.40
C LYS A 46 2.06 -16.05 5.82
N GLU A 47 0.98 -16.64 6.32
CA GLU A 47 -0.38 -16.32 5.87
C GLU A 47 -0.76 -14.88 6.20
N GLN A 48 -0.48 -14.40 7.40
CA GLN A 48 -0.71 -12.99 7.78
C GLN A 48 0.05 -12.00 6.88
N LEU A 49 1.30 -12.32 6.51
CA LEU A 49 2.08 -11.49 5.59
C LEU A 49 1.45 -11.45 4.19
N ILE A 50 0.97 -12.61 3.70
CA ILE A 50 0.30 -12.71 2.41
C ILE A 50 -1.02 -11.96 2.43
N GLU A 51 -1.85 -12.17 3.45
CA GLU A 51 -3.15 -11.52 3.62
C GLU A 51 -3.00 -10.00 3.65
N LYS A 52 -2.09 -9.48 4.47
CA LYS A 52 -1.79 -8.05 4.51
C LYS A 52 -1.30 -7.51 3.16
N GLY A 53 -0.48 -8.27 2.44
CA GLY A 53 -0.02 -7.89 1.11
C GLY A 53 -1.15 -7.85 0.08
N ILE A 54 -2.08 -8.81 0.14
CA ILE A 54 -3.27 -8.86 -0.70
C ILE A 54 -4.20 -7.68 -0.38
N GLU A 55 -4.49 -7.44 0.90
CA GLU A 55 -5.34 -6.33 1.35
C GLU A 55 -4.80 -4.98 0.85
N GLN A 56 -3.51 -4.69 1.07
CA GLN A 56 -2.86 -3.48 0.58
C GLN A 56 -2.89 -3.38 -0.96
N GLY A 57 -2.73 -4.53 -1.64
CA GLY A 57 -2.81 -4.61 -3.10
C GLY A 57 -4.21 -4.29 -3.63
N ILE A 58 -5.25 -4.83 -2.98
CA ILE A 58 -6.65 -4.58 -3.33
C ILE A 58 -6.99 -3.11 -3.09
N GLU A 59 -6.65 -2.55 -1.93
CA GLU A 59 -6.91 -1.15 -1.59
C GLU A 59 -6.25 -0.20 -2.61
N LYS A 60 -4.96 -0.40 -2.89
CA LYS A 60 -4.24 0.40 -3.90
C LYS A 60 -4.84 0.22 -5.30
N GLY A 61 -5.26 -0.99 -5.64
CA GLY A 61 -5.93 -1.31 -6.91
C GLY A 61 -7.25 -0.56 -7.06
N GLN A 62 -8.09 -0.56 -6.02
CA GLN A 62 -9.36 0.15 -5.96
C GLN A 62 -9.16 1.66 -6.12
N LEU A 63 -8.24 2.26 -5.37
CA LEU A 63 -7.92 3.69 -5.52
C LEU A 63 -7.44 4.03 -6.94
N THR A 64 -6.55 3.22 -7.50
CA THR A 64 -6.05 3.45 -8.87
C THR A 64 -7.16 3.35 -9.90
N ALA A 65 -8.03 2.35 -9.78
CA ALA A 65 -9.17 2.16 -10.67
C ALA A 65 -10.20 3.29 -10.55
N ALA A 66 -10.53 3.72 -9.33
CA ALA A 66 -11.46 4.82 -9.06
C ALA A 66 -10.96 6.15 -9.64
N ARG A 67 -9.67 6.49 -9.42
CA ARG A 67 -9.06 7.69 -10.03
C ARG A 67 -9.12 7.63 -11.56
N ALA A 68 -8.82 6.48 -12.16
CA ALA A 68 -8.88 6.32 -13.61
C ALA A 68 -10.32 6.42 -14.14
N ALA A 69 -11.30 5.87 -13.43
CA ALA A 69 -12.72 5.97 -13.77
C ALA A 69 -13.19 7.44 -13.70
N LEU A 70 -12.85 8.16 -12.64
CA LEU A 70 -13.18 9.58 -12.47
C LEU A 70 -12.66 10.41 -13.65
N ARG A 71 -11.37 10.28 -13.98
CA ARG A 71 -10.77 10.95 -15.15
C ARG A 71 -11.49 10.62 -16.45
N LYS A 72 -11.84 9.35 -16.65
CA LYS A 72 -12.56 8.90 -17.84
C LYS A 72 -13.94 9.55 -17.94
N VAL A 73 -14.68 9.65 -16.83
CA VAL A 73 -16.00 10.31 -16.80
C VAL A 73 -15.87 11.80 -17.09
N LEU A 74 -14.95 12.50 -16.41
CA LEU A 74 -14.71 13.93 -16.62
C LEU A 74 -14.32 14.23 -18.07
N ALA A 75 -13.43 13.44 -18.66
CA ALA A 75 -13.06 13.56 -20.07
C ALA A 75 -14.24 13.31 -21.02
N ARG A 76 -15.10 12.31 -20.74
CA ARG A 76 -16.30 12.02 -21.53
C ARG A 76 -17.36 13.12 -21.43
N ARG A 77 -17.41 13.80 -20.29
CA ARG A 77 -18.25 14.98 -20.05
C ARG A 77 -17.69 16.26 -20.67
N GLY A 78 -16.47 16.23 -21.19
CA GLY A 78 -15.78 17.41 -21.72
C GLY A 78 -15.31 18.38 -20.64
N LEU A 79 -15.20 17.93 -19.38
CA LEU A 79 -14.72 18.75 -18.28
C LEU A 79 -13.19 18.70 -18.26
N ALA A 80 -12.56 19.82 -18.61
CA ALA A 80 -11.10 19.92 -18.66
C ALA A 80 -10.50 19.90 -17.25
N LEU A 81 -9.57 18.97 -17.02
CA LEU A 81 -8.79 18.91 -15.78
C LEU A 81 -7.59 19.86 -15.87
N SER A 82 -7.39 20.66 -14.82
CA SER A 82 -6.18 21.44 -14.62
C SER A 82 -5.10 20.56 -13.98
N ALA A 83 -3.84 21.02 -13.98
CA ALA A 83 -2.77 20.34 -13.25
C ALA A 83 -3.05 20.24 -11.73
N LEU A 84 -3.79 21.21 -11.17
CA LEU A 84 -4.20 21.19 -9.78
C LEU A 84 -5.22 20.06 -9.51
N HIS A 85 -6.21 19.90 -10.41
CA HIS A 85 -7.20 18.83 -10.30
C HIS A 85 -6.55 17.45 -10.41
N GLU A 86 -5.60 17.28 -11.34
CA GLU A 86 -4.86 16.03 -11.48
C GLU A 86 -4.08 15.69 -10.19
N ALA A 87 -3.38 16.67 -9.62
CA ALA A 87 -2.67 16.49 -8.36
C ALA A 87 -3.60 16.16 -7.19
N GLN A 88 -4.79 16.77 -7.14
CA GLN A 88 -5.81 16.49 -6.13
C GLN A 88 -6.34 15.05 -6.23
N ILE A 89 -6.62 14.57 -7.45
CA ILE A 89 -7.07 13.20 -7.69
C ILE A 89 -6.00 12.19 -7.30
N ASP A 90 -4.73 12.46 -7.64
CA ASP A 90 -3.62 11.55 -7.31
C ASP A 90 -3.31 11.51 -5.81
N ALA A 91 -3.43 12.63 -5.11
CA ALA A 91 -3.18 12.73 -3.67
C ALA A 91 -4.31 12.12 -2.82
N CYS A 92 -5.52 11.95 -3.37
CA CYS A 92 -6.67 11.43 -2.64
C CYS A 92 -6.50 9.95 -2.28
N SER A 93 -6.37 9.62 -1.00
CA SER A 93 -6.22 8.25 -0.49
C SER A 93 -7.54 7.62 0.00
N GLU A 94 -8.66 8.32 -0.16
CA GLU A 94 -9.97 7.95 0.40
C GLU A 94 -10.90 7.48 -0.73
N LEU A 95 -11.20 6.18 -0.79
CA LEU A 95 -12.04 5.62 -1.85
C LEU A 95 -13.43 6.26 -1.88
N ALA A 96 -14.04 6.47 -0.71
CA ALA A 96 -15.35 7.10 -0.59
C ALA A 96 -15.38 8.54 -1.14
N THR A 97 -14.25 9.25 -1.06
CA THR A 97 -14.13 10.59 -1.65
C THR A 97 -14.09 10.52 -3.17
N LEU A 98 -13.32 9.57 -3.73
CA LEU A 98 -13.26 9.34 -5.17
C LEU A 98 -14.62 8.89 -5.75
N ASP A 99 -15.34 8.03 -5.03
CA ASP A 99 -16.69 7.58 -5.43
C ASP A 99 -17.69 8.75 -5.44
N ARG A 100 -17.65 9.61 -4.42
CA ARG A 100 -18.47 10.83 -4.37
C ARG A 100 -18.15 11.79 -5.53
N TRP A 101 -16.87 12.00 -5.84
CA TRP A 101 -16.45 12.82 -6.98
C TRP A 101 -16.90 12.20 -8.30
N LEU A 102 -16.90 10.86 -8.41
CA LEU A 102 -17.43 10.13 -9.56
C LEU A 102 -18.91 10.41 -9.78
N ASP A 103 -19.72 10.33 -8.72
CA ASP A 103 -21.16 10.64 -8.78
C ASP A 103 -21.39 12.11 -9.14
N GLN A 104 -20.65 13.03 -8.53
CA GLN A 104 -20.74 14.47 -8.83
C GLN A 104 -20.33 14.77 -10.26
N ALA A 105 -19.28 14.12 -10.80
CA ALA A 105 -18.80 14.32 -12.16
C ALA A 105 -19.88 14.05 -13.24
N VAL A 106 -20.87 13.20 -12.94
CA VAL A 106 -21.99 12.92 -13.84
C VAL A 106 -22.92 14.12 -13.99
N MET A 107 -23.04 14.98 -12.97
CA MET A 107 -23.98 16.11 -12.96
C MET A 107 -23.28 17.47 -13.02
N ALA A 108 -22.02 17.55 -12.61
CA ALA A 108 -21.23 18.76 -12.53
C ALA A 108 -21.06 19.46 -13.88
N THR A 109 -21.03 20.79 -13.83
CA THR A 109 -20.83 21.69 -14.98
C THR A 109 -19.37 22.09 -15.18
N SER A 110 -18.54 21.91 -14.16
CA SER A 110 -17.11 22.19 -14.18
C SER A 110 -16.33 21.11 -13.41
N ALA A 111 -15.01 21.05 -13.60
CA ALA A 111 -14.15 20.16 -12.83
C ALA A 111 -14.05 20.60 -11.36
N ASP A 112 -14.12 21.90 -11.07
CA ASP A 112 -14.15 22.42 -9.70
C ASP A 112 -15.41 21.94 -8.95
N ASP A 113 -16.58 21.96 -9.60
CA ASP A 113 -17.84 21.48 -9.01
C ASP A 113 -17.83 19.96 -8.76
N ALA A 114 -17.07 19.21 -9.56
CA ALA A 114 -16.99 17.75 -9.47
C ALA A 114 -16.05 17.27 -8.35
N LEU A 115 -15.08 18.10 -7.94
CA LEU A 115 -14.02 17.73 -6.99
C LEU A 115 -14.21 18.37 -5.60
N VAL A 116 -15.46 18.42 -5.13
CA VAL A 116 -15.89 18.98 -3.84
C VAL A 116 -16.32 17.86 -2.88
#